data_AF-A0A7S1H4K7-F1
#
_entry.id   AF-A0A7S1H4K7-F1
#
_cell.length_a   1.000
_cell.length_b   1.000
_cell.length_c   1.000
_cell.angle_alpha   90.00
_cell.angle_beta   90.00
_cell.angle_gamma   90.00
#
_symmetry.space_group_name_H-M   'P 1'
#
loop_
_entity.id
_entity.type
_entity.pdbx_description
1 polymer ?
#
loop_
_entity_poly.entity_id
_entity_poly.type
_entity_poly.pdbx_seq_one_letter_code
_entity_poly.pdbx_strand_id
1 'polypeptide(L)'
;YFLCADEYCTFHPVVVHLVRVMTILAIGAFLFTSSMLMNVTYGLMTGIGTIDRLKKKATNTMSQSDEEPIPLKDVFGVGGYHTWPFPMDPVFENFDRCMGYSMPQRLAREQQLMENQRPRDQPELEPSPSLELPTCVNNLLPV
;
A
#
# COMPACT_ATOMS: atom_id res chain seq x y z
N TYR A 1 -31.80 17.50 31.20
CA TYR A 1 -32.29 16.18 31.65
C TYR A 1 -31.21 15.14 31.93
N PHE A 2 -29.99 15.16 31.36
CA PHE A 2 -28.97 14.12 31.68
C PHE A 2 -27.76 14.56 32.53
N LEU A 3 -27.55 15.85 32.81
CA LEU A 3 -26.40 16.34 33.59
C LEU A 3 -26.71 17.64 34.39
N CYS A 4 -27.95 17.84 34.84
CA CYS A 4 -28.26 18.98 35.73
C CYS A 4 -28.04 18.56 37.18
N ALA A 5 -27.24 19.32 37.92
CA ALA A 5 -27.09 19.16 39.36
C ALA A 5 -28.18 19.91 40.16
N ASP A 6 -28.94 20.82 39.52
CA ASP A 6 -29.94 21.64 40.22
C ASP A 6 -31.07 22.14 39.31
N GLU A 7 -32.18 22.59 39.90
CA GLU A 7 -33.38 23.12 39.20
C GLU A 7 -33.07 24.38 38.36
N TYR A 8 -31.95 25.05 38.65
CA TYR A 8 -31.45 26.23 37.92
C TYR A 8 -30.52 25.90 36.73
N CYS A 9 -30.36 24.63 36.35
CA CYS A 9 -29.60 24.22 35.16
C CYS A 9 -28.12 24.66 35.18
N THR A 10 -27.51 24.77 36.37
CA THR A 10 -26.10 25.12 36.53
C THR A 10 -25.23 23.85 36.42
N PHE A 11 -24.26 23.88 35.51
CA PHE A 11 -23.30 22.78 35.34
C PHE A 11 -22.22 22.85 36.41
N HIS A 12 -21.86 21.71 37.01
CA HIS A 12 -20.75 21.65 37.96
C HIS A 12 -19.46 22.15 37.27
N PRO A 13 -18.68 23.05 37.89
CA PRO A 13 -17.52 23.68 37.25
C PRO A 13 -16.51 22.65 36.71
N VAL A 14 -16.39 21.50 37.37
CA VAL A 14 -15.58 20.35 36.91
C VAL A 14 -15.98 19.87 35.51
N VAL A 15 -17.28 19.77 35.21
CA VAL A 15 -17.78 19.33 33.89
C VAL A 15 -17.44 20.37 32.83
N VAL A 16 -17.58 21.66 33.15
CA VAL A 16 -17.22 22.76 32.25
C VAL A 16 -15.73 22.73 31.90
N HIS A 17 -14.86 22.52 32.89
CA HIS A 17 -13.42 22.37 32.66
C HIS A 17 -13.08 21.11 31.86
N LEU A 18 -13.76 19.99 32.12
CA LEU A 18 -13.56 18.74 31.39
C LEU A 18 -13.90 18.91 29.90
N VAL A 19 -15.03 19.54 29.58
CA VAL A 19 -15.42 19.82 28.19
C VAL A 19 -14.38 20.71 27.50
N ARG A 20 -13.86 21.74 28.19
CA ARG A 20 -12.80 22.61 27.63
C ARG A 20 -11.50 21.85 27.35
N VAL A 21 -11.09 20.94 28.23
CA VAL A 21 -9.90 20.12 27.98
C VAL A 21 -10.15 19.16 26.81
N MET A 22 -11.33 18.53 26.76
CA MET A 22 -11.71 17.64 25.68
C MET A 22 -11.76 18.36 24.33
N THR A 23 -12.28 19.59 24.26
CA THR A 23 -12.28 20.36 23.01
C THR A 23 -10.87 20.72 22.56
N ILE A 24 -9.97 21.11 23.47
CA ILE A 24 -8.56 21.37 23.12
C ILE A 24 -7.88 20.11 22.59
N LEU A 25 -8.07 18.97 23.28
CA LEU A 25 -7.52 17.68 22.84
C LEU A 25 -8.08 17.25 21.48
N ALA A 26 -9.38 17.43 21.24
CA ALA A 26 -10.03 17.11 19.98
C ALA A 26 -9.52 18.00 18.84
N ILE A 27 -9.34 19.30 19.06
CA ILE A 27 -8.75 20.22 18.08
C ILE A 27 -7.30 19.81 17.77
N GLY A 28 -6.51 19.50 18.79
CA GLY A 28 -5.13 19.02 18.62
C GLY A 28 -5.05 17.73 17.81
N ALA A 29 -5.89 16.75 18.14
CA ALA A 29 -5.98 15.49 17.41
C ALA A 29 -6.47 15.68 15.96
N PHE A 30 -7.44 16.57 15.73
CA PHE A 30 -7.94 16.89 14.40
C PHE A 30 -6.84 17.53 13.52
N LEU A 31 -6.12 18.51 14.06
CA LEU A 31 -5.01 19.15 13.33
C LEU A 31 -3.91 18.15 13.00
N PHE A 32 -3.52 17.32 13.98
CA PHE A 32 -2.52 16.28 13.77
C PHE A 32 -2.93 15.25 12.69
N THR A 33 -4.16 14.73 12.78
CA THR A 33 -4.68 13.75 11.81
C THR A 33 -4.82 14.36 10.42
N SER A 34 -5.25 15.63 10.32
CA SER A 34 -5.33 16.35 9.03
C SER A 34 -3.96 16.49 8.34
N SER A 35 -2.89 16.75 9.11
CA SER A 35 -1.52 16.82 8.58
C SER A 35 -1.05 15.46 8.03
N MET A 36 -1.35 14.37 8.74
CA MET A 36 -1.04 13.02 8.25
C MET A 36 -1.85 12.66 7.00
N LEU A 37 -3.13 13.04 6.95
CA LEU A 37 -4.00 12.78 5.81
C LEU A 37 -3.50 13.51 4.56
N MET A 38 -3.02 14.75 4.69
CA MET A 38 -2.42 15.49 3.57
C MET A 38 -1.21 14.76 2.97
N ASN A 39 -0.34 14.18 3.80
CA ASN A 39 0.81 13.42 3.32
C ASN A 39 0.39 12.17 2.52
N VAL A 40 -0.65 11.46 2.99
CA VAL A 40 -1.18 10.28 2.30
C VAL A 40 -1.84 10.68 0.97
N THR A 41 -2.70 11.70 0.97
CA THR A 41 -3.37 12.19 -0.24
C THR A 41 -2.36 12.68 -1.28
N TYR A 42 -1.31 13.39 -0.86
CA TYR A 42 -0.23 13.80 -1.74
C TYR A 42 0.49 12.59 -2.37
N GLY A 43 0.74 11.54 -1.58
CA GLY A 43 1.33 10.29 -2.09
C GLY A 43 0.43 9.59 -3.11
N LEU A 44 -0.88 9.57 -2.91
CA LEU A 44 -1.84 9.03 -3.88
C LEU A 44 -1.87 9.85 -5.18
N MET A 45 -1.89 11.18 -5.07
CA MET A 45 -1.95 12.09 -6.22
C MET A 45 -0.66 12.12 -7.05
N THR A 46 0.50 11.89 -6.43
CA THR A 46 1.79 11.94 -7.14
C THR A 46 2.36 10.56 -7.44
N GLY A 47 1.78 9.49 -6.88
CA GLY A 47 2.34 8.14 -6.95
C GLY A 47 3.59 7.89 -6.10
N ILE A 48 4.12 8.93 -5.47
CA ILE A 48 5.35 8.88 -4.69
C ILE A 48 5.02 8.57 -3.23
N GLY A 49 5.28 7.33 -2.81
CA GLY A 49 5.13 6.90 -1.42
C GLY A 49 6.11 7.59 -0.46
N THR A 50 5.86 7.49 0.84
CA THR A 50 6.69 8.12 1.88
C THR A 50 8.18 7.75 1.78
N ILE A 51 8.48 6.47 1.48
CA ILE A 51 9.86 5.98 1.32
C ILE A 51 10.53 6.66 0.13
N ASP A 52 9.81 6.78 -0.99
CA ASP A 52 10.37 7.36 -2.20
C ASP A 52 10.61 8.87 -2.04
N ARG A 53 9.73 9.58 -1.32
CA ARG A 53 9.98 10.99 -0.93
C ARG A 53 11.25 11.16 -0.10
N LEU A 54 11.51 10.26 0.85
CA LEU A 54 12.71 10.31 1.68
C LEU A 54 13.99 10.06 0.85
N LYS A 55 13.93 9.10 -0.09
CA LYS A 55 15.05 8.83 -1.01
C LYS A 55 15.31 10.01 -1.94
N LYS A 56 14.27 10.55 -2.59
CA LYS A 56 14.38 11.72 -3.50
C LYS A 56 14.89 12.97 -2.78
N LYS A 57 14.53 13.16 -1.50
CA LYS A 57 15.08 14.24 -0.67
C LYS A 57 16.56 14.07 -0.36
N ALA A 58 17.03 12.84 -0.14
CA ALA A 58 18.45 12.55 0.08
C ALA A 58 19.28 12.73 -1.21
N THR A 59 18.71 12.39 -2.36
CA THR A 59 19.39 12.46 -3.67
C THR A 59 19.22 13.82 -4.38
N ASN A 60 18.48 14.77 -3.79
CA ASN A 60 18.15 16.09 -4.37
C ASN A 60 17.46 16.01 -5.76
N THR A 61 16.74 14.93 -6.04
CA THR A 61 16.04 14.70 -7.33
C THR A 61 14.53 14.93 -7.24
N MET A 62 14.07 15.71 -6.26
CA MET A 62 12.64 15.96 -6.00
C MET A 62 11.90 16.57 -7.20
N SER A 63 12.61 17.26 -8.11
CA SER A 63 12.04 17.91 -9.30
C SER A 63 11.95 17.00 -10.54
N GLN A 64 12.44 15.75 -10.47
CA GLN A 64 12.52 14.84 -11.62
C GLN A 64 11.45 13.74 -11.61
N SER A 65 10.48 13.82 -10.72
CA SER A 65 9.50 12.75 -10.53
C SER A 65 8.22 13.03 -11.30
N ASP A 66 8.22 12.66 -12.58
CA ASP A 66 7.03 12.52 -13.42
C ASP A 66 6.34 11.16 -13.15
N GLU A 67 6.09 10.83 -11.87
CA GLU A 67 5.39 9.59 -11.51
C GLU A 67 3.89 9.73 -11.78
N GLU A 68 3.28 8.64 -12.25
CA GLU A 68 1.85 8.60 -12.53
C GLU A 68 1.04 8.48 -11.22
N PRO A 69 -0.06 9.22 -11.04
CA PRO A 69 -0.96 9.08 -9.89
C PRO A 69 -1.41 7.64 -9.71
N ILE A 70 -1.45 7.17 -8.46
CA ILE A 70 -1.92 5.81 -8.15
C ILE A 70 -3.44 5.79 -8.37
N PRO A 71 -3.95 4.94 -9.27
CA PRO A 71 -5.38 4.84 -9.49
C PRO A 71 -6.06 4.29 -8.24
N LEU A 72 -7.15 4.93 -7.80
CA LEU A 72 -7.84 4.56 -6.55
C LEU A 72 -8.35 3.11 -6.54
N LYS A 73 -8.62 2.53 -7.72
CA LYS A 73 -8.99 1.11 -7.88
C LYS A 73 -7.89 0.13 -7.46
N ASP A 74 -6.62 0.54 -7.51
CA ASP A 74 -5.49 -0.30 -7.09
C ASP A 74 -5.30 -0.23 -5.55
N VAL A 75 -5.96 0.71 -4.88
CA VAL A 75 -5.96 0.86 -3.41
C VAL A 75 -7.23 0.27 -2.79
N PHE A 76 -8.40 0.67 -3.29
CA PHE A 76 -9.70 0.27 -2.74
C PHE A 76 -10.36 -0.91 -3.48
N GLY A 77 -9.74 -1.39 -4.55
CA GLY A 77 -10.25 -2.48 -5.37
C GLY A 77 -11.32 -2.06 -6.38
N VAL A 78 -11.81 -3.04 -7.13
CA VAL A 78 -12.87 -2.92 -8.15
C VAL A 78 -14.27 -3.15 -7.61
N GLY A 79 -14.41 -3.32 -6.29
CA GLY A 79 -15.71 -3.41 -5.62
C GLY A 79 -16.54 -2.15 -5.78
N GLY A 80 -17.82 -2.20 -5.38
CA GLY A 80 -18.68 -1.03 -5.45
C GLY A 80 -18.15 0.12 -4.58
N TYR A 81 -18.25 1.37 -5.04
CA TYR A 81 -17.73 2.55 -4.33
C TYR A 81 -18.21 2.71 -2.88
N HIS A 82 -19.35 2.09 -2.54
CA HIS A 82 -19.89 2.07 -1.19
C HIS A 82 -19.05 1.25 -0.21
N THR A 83 -18.20 0.32 -0.67
CA THR A 83 -17.33 -0.49 0.21
C THR A 83 -16.05 0.24 0.60
N TRP A 84 -15.65 1.27 -0.14
CA TRP A 84 -14.41 2.02 0.07
C TRP A 84 -14.27 2.67 1.46
N PRO A 85 -15.30 3.26 2.09
CA PRO A 85 -15.17 3.83 3.42
C PRO A 85 -15.14 2.78 4.54
N PHE A 86 -15.45 1.51 4.25
CA PHE A 86 -15.47 0.45 5.25
C PHE A 86 -14.15 -0.33 5.25
N PRO A 87 -13.67 -0.80 6.41
CA PRO A 87 -12.48 -1.63 6.51
C PRO A 87 -12.80 -3.07 6.08
N MET A 88 -13.15 -3.26 4.80
CA MET A 88 -13.36 -4.57 4.19
C MET A 88 -12.22 -4.89 3.24
N ASP A 89 -11.90 -6.17 3.10
CA ASP A 89 -10.85 -6.63 2.19
C ASP A 89 -11.24 -6.28 0.75
N PRO A 90 -10.46 -5.43 0.06
CA PRO A 90 -10.75 -5.03 -1.31
C PRO A 90 -10.52 -6.18 -2.28
N VAL A 91 -11.37 -6.28 -3.30
CA VAL A 91 -11.19 -7.21 -4.41
C VAL A 91 -10.46 -6.49 -5.54
N PHE A 92 -9.32 -7.02 -5.97
CA PHE A 92 -8.52 -6.45 -7.06
C PHE A 92 -8.73 -7.23 -8.36
N GLU A 93 -8.66 -6.53 -9.50
CA GLU A 93 -8.69 -7.17 -10.82
C GLU A 93 -7.42 -7.99 -11.08
N ASN A 94 -6.26 -7.42 -10.74
CA ASN A 94 -4.95 -8.06 -10.87
C ASN A 94 -4.20 -7.95 -9.54
N PHE A 95 -4.42 -8.92 -8.65
CA PHE A 95 -3.80 -8.96 -7.31
C PHE A 95 -2.27 -8.85 -7.38
N ASP A 96 -1.64 -9.64 -8.25
CA ASP A 96 -0.18 -9.71 -8.34
C ASP A 96 0.46 -8.38 -8.78
N ARG A 97 -0.23 -7.62 -9.65
CA ARG A 97 0.20 -6.29 -10.07
C ARG A 97 0.11 -5.29 -8.92
N CYS A 98 -1.00 -5.29 -8.17
CA CYS A 98 -1.23 -4.34 -7.08
C CYS A 98 -0.31 -4.61 -5.89
N MET A 99 -0.08 -5.89 -5.58
CA MET A 99 0.74 -6.32 -4.46
C MET A 99 2.24 -6.37 -4.78
N GLY A 100 2.61 -6.47 -6.05
CA GLY A 100 4.01 -6.59 -6.49
C GLY A 100 4.63 -7.96 -6.23
N TYR A 101 3.84 -8.95 -5.80
CA TYR A 101 4.26 -10.34 -5.65
C TYR A 101 3.10 -11.27 -6.01
N SER A 102 3.44 -12.50 -6.42
CA SER A 102 2.46 -13.53 -6.74
C SER A 102 2.32 -14.54 -5.60
N MET A 103 1.12 -15.06 -5.43
CA MET A 103 0.87 -16.09 -4.42
C MET A 103 1.53 -17.41 -4.84
N PRO A 104 2.17 -18.15 -3.92
CA PRO A 104 2.92 -19.36 -4.24
C PRO A 104 2.05 -20.45 -4.88
N GLN A 105 0.76 -20.51 -4.52
CA GLN A 105 -0.21 -21.44 -5.08
C GLN A 105 -0.48 -21.18 -6.57
N ARG A 106 -0.49 -19.89 -6.98
CA ARG A 106 -0.65 -19.50 -8.39
C ARG A 106 0.61 -19.84 -9.17
N LEU A 107 1.79 -19.54 -8.60
CA LEU A 107 3.08 -19.80 -9.21
C LEU A 107 3.32 -21.31 -9.41
N ALA A 108 2.96 -22.15 -8.44
CA ALA A 108 3.01 -23.61 -8.57
C ALA A 108 2.06 -24.14 -9.67
N ARG A 109 0.86 -23.56 -9.79
CA ARG A 109 -0.10 -23.92 -10.86
C ARG A 109 0.44 -23.54 -12.24
N GLU A 110 1.02 -22.37 -12.39
CA GLU A 110 1.62 -21.93 -13.65
C GLU A 110 2.82 -22.80 -14.04
N GLN A 111 3.67 -23.19 -13.07
CA GLN A 111 4.78 -24.12 -13.31
C GLN A 111 4.29 -25.48 -13.84
N GLN A 112 3.25 -26.06 -13.22
CA GLN A 112 2.67 -27.33 -13.67
C GLN A 112 2.04 -27.23 -15.07
N LEU A 113 1.41 -26.10 -15.40
CA LEU A 113 0.86 -25.86 -16.73
C LEU A 113 1.96 -25.70 -17.79
N MET A 114 3.05 -24.98 -17.48
CA MET A 114 4.20 -24.86 -18.37
C MET A 114 4.90 -26.21 -18.59
N GLU A 115 4.99 -27.04 -17.55
CA GLU A 115 5.53 -28.40 -17.66
C GLU A 115 4.66 -29.29 -18.56
N ASN A 116 3.34 -29.19 -18.45
CA ASN A 116 2.40 -29.93 -19.29
C ASN A 116 2.31 -29.41 -20.74
N GLN A 117 2.59 -28.13 -20.98
CA GLN A 117 2.60 -27.51 -22.31
C GLN A 117 3.92 -27.69 -23.06
N ARG A 118 5.00 -28.14 -22.40
CA ARG A 118 6.18 -28.60 -23.15
C ARG A 118 5.75 -29.76 -24.05
N PRO A 119 5.94 -29.67 -25.37
CA PRO A 119 5.67 -30.79 -26.25
C PRO A 119 6.41 -32.03 -25.74
N ARG A 120 5.68 -33.13 -25.52
CA ARG A 120 6.29 -34.46 -25.24
C ARG A 120 7.07 -35.01 -26.44
N ASP A 121 7.11 -34.28 -27.54
CA ASP A 121 7.89 -34.58 -28.73
C ASP A 121 9.25 -33.88 -28.68
N GLN A 122 10.08 -34.25 -27.71
CA GLN A 122 11.52 -34.27 -27.94
C GLN A 122 11.92 -35.73 -28.08
N PRO A 123 12.40 -36.19 -29.26
CA PRO A 123 13.19 -37.41 -29.28
C PRO A 123 14.34 -37.20 -28.31
N GLU A 124 14.52 -38.19 -27.43
CA GLU A 124 15.59 -38.33 -26.44
C GLU A 124 16.93 -38.03 -27.11
N LEU A 125 17.36 -36.76 -27.05
CA LEU A 125 18.65 -36.37 -27.56
C LEU A 125 19.66 -36.79 -26.49
N GLU A 126 20.52 -37.72 -26.87
CA GLU A 126 21.72 -38.17 -26.16
C GLU A 126 22.32 -37.11 -25.22
N PRO A 127 22.77 -37.51 -24.02
CA PRO A 127 23.34 -36.59 -23.05
C PRO A 127 24.68 -36.05 -23.58
N SER A 128 24.66 -34.84 -24.13
CA SER A 128 25.88 -34.09 -24.38
C SER A 128 26.43 -33.53 -23.06
N PRO A 129 27.73 -33.71 -22.77
CA PRO A 129 28.31 -33.30 -21.50
C PRO A 129 28.45 -31.78 -21.43
N SER A 130 28.09 -31.24 -20.26
CA SER A 130 28.47 -29.93 -19.71
C SER A 130 28.20 -28.69 -20.57
N LEU A 131 27.03 -28.08 -20.37
CA LEU A 131 26.85 -26.64 -20.60
C LEU A 131 27.47 -25.90 -19.41
N GLU A 132 28.72 -25.48 -19.55
CA GLU A 132 29.29 -24.44 -18.69
C GLU A 132 28.52 -23.13 -18.90
N LEU A 133 28.22 -22.48 -17.79
CA LEU A 133 27.55 -21.19 -17.73
C LEU A 133 28.39 -20.12 -18.47
N PRO A 134 27.82 -19.31 -19.37
CA PRO A 134 28.55 -18.23 -20.02
C PRO A 134 29.12 -17.24 -18.99
N THR A 135 30.43 -17.02 -19.04
CA THR A 135 31.24 -16.21 -18.10
C THR A 135 30.84 -14.72 -18.05
N CYS A 136 29.86 -14.29 -18.85
CA CYS A 136 29.47 -12.89 -18.94
C CYS A 136 28.49 -12.42 -17.85
N VAL A 137 27.91 -13.31 -17.04
CA VAL A 137 26.92 -12.93 -16.01
C VAL A 137 27.54 -12.67 -14.63
N ASN A 138 28.76 -13.14 -14.36
CA ASN A 138 29.39 -13.00 -13.03
C ASN A 138 29.96 -11.60 -12.71
N ASN A 139 29.98 -10.66 -13.66
CA ASN A 139 30.58 -9.34 -13.45
C ASN A 139 29.55 -8.23 -13.10
N LEU A 140 28.26 -8.55 -12.94
CA LEU A 140 27.20 -7.55 -12.72
C LEU A 140 26.56 -7.61 -11.33
N LEU A 141 27.06 -8.46 -10.42
CA LEU A 141 26.64 -8.47 -9.02
C LEU A 141 27.75 -7.84 -8.15
N PRO A 142 27.55 -6.62 -7.61
CA PRO A 142 28.44 -6.07 -6.61
C PRO A 142 28.25 -6.83 -5.28
N VAL A 143 29.39 -7.17 -4.66
CA VAL A 143 29.55 -7.73 -3.31
C VAL A 143 29.09 -6.73 -2.25
#